data_AF-A0A6I6AC98-F1
#
_entry.id   AF-A0A6I6AC98-F1
#
_cell.length_a   1.000
_cell.length_b   1.000
_cell.length_c   1.000
_cell.angle_alpha   90.00
_cell.angle_beta   90.00
_cell.angle_gamma   90.00
#
_symmetry.space_group_name_H-M   'P 1'
#
loop_
_entity.id
_entity.type
_entity.pdbx_description
1 polymer ?
#
loop_
_entity_poly.entity_id
_entity_poly.type
_entity_poly.pdbx_seq_one_letter_code
_entity_poly.pdbx_strand_id
1 'polypeptide(L)'
;MTVYKRRKIRCAALAMLVGSVVVSGWSISLALGDKKPSKLITSSADKNIAKKTTLKQSFYPALTAREENLEAALQAETEANFPEIPLDEVMTYFSELHNVPVVIQAQDLGAIGLTPEEPIDTRLKNITFENALEQILDPLNLTYVVDRDLILITSQAKADATFKTRVYPVGDLCQTDDDYQALIAAIQKANLGIWERTGKSSQAINSAQNKKGTPNSEKDNGFFNIQGSVIVEVASPLQGDTSGKKHNPGSTHPNYTGTISAVPHSKSLVISQTYHTHKAIVELLTQLRKSRADQRGN
;
A
#
# COMPACT_ATOMS: atom_id res chain seq x y z
N MET A 1 -21.28 -3.88 -41.26
CA MET A 1 -22.41 -4.04 -40.33
C MET A 1 -22.48 -5.52 -39.98
N THR A 2 -21.66 -5.93 -39.01
CA THR A 2 -21.40 -7.36 -38.74
C THR A 2 -21.83 -7.65 -37.32
N VAL A 3 -22.89 -8.45 -37.22
CA VAL A 3 -23.60 -8.82 -35.98
C VAL A 3 -22.77 -9.87 -35.25
N TYR A 4 -22.22 -9.54 -34.08
CA TYR A 4 -21.52 -10.50 -33.22
C TYR A 4 -22.48 -11.11 -32.20
N LYS A 5 -22.49 -12.45 -32.18
CA LYS A 5 -23.51 -13.33 -31.60
C LYS A 5 -23.12 -13.70 -30.16
N ARG A 6 -23.84 -13.18 -29.17
CA ARG A 6 -23.68 -13.56 -27.74
C ARG A 6 -23.86 -15.07 -27.56
N ARG A 7 -22.83 -15.77 -27.06
CA ARG A 7 -22.95 -17.14 -26.55
C ARG A 7 -23.15 -17.08 -25.04
N LYS A 8 -24.31 -17.58 -24.58
CA LYS A 8 -24.65 -17.78 -23.17
C LYS A 8 -23.86 -18.97 -22.62
N ILE A 9 -23.07 -18.75 -21.58
CA ILE A 9 -22.45 -19.81 -20.79
C ILE A 9 -23.52 -20.31 -19.79
N ARG A 10 -23.82 -21.61 -19.82
CA ARG A 10 -24.82 -22.25 -18.94
C ARG A 10 -24.09 -22.85 -17.73
N CYS A 11 -24.48 -22.45 -16.54
CA CYS A 11 -24.11 -23.11 -15.28
C CYS A 11 -24.70 -24.53 -15.24
N ALA A 12 -23.85 -25.54 -15.03
CA ALA A 12 -24.25 -26.91 -14.79
C ALA A 12 -24.37 -27.14 -13.27
N ALA A 13 -25.61 -27.18 -12.76
CA ALA A 13 -25.91 -27.68 -11.42
C ALA A 13 -26.12 -29.20 -11.52
N LEU A 14 -25.29 -29.96 -10.80
CA LEU A 14 -25.31 -31.42 -10.78
C LEU A 14 -26.17 -31.88 -9.59
N ALA A 15 -27.43 -32.23 -9.88
CA ALA A 15 -28.31 -32.94 -8.97
C ALA A 15 -28.19 -34.45 -9.26
N MET A 16 -27.79 -35.24 -8.27
CA MET A 16 -27.92 -36.70 -8.34
C MET A 16 -28.92 -37.22 -7.32
N LEU A 17 -29.82 -38.04 -7.87
CA LEU A 17 -30.97 -38.69 -7.27
C LEU A 17 -30.59 -39.85 -6.33
N VAL A 18 -31.45 -39.97 -5.32
CA VAL A 18 -31.89 -41.15 -4.57
C VAL A 18 -31.55 -42.54 -5.14
N GLY A 19 -31.05 -43.40 -4.25
CA GLY A 19 -31.12 -44.85 -4.35
C GLY A 19 -31.28 -45.45 -2.95
N SER A 20 -32.48 -45.95 -2.64
CA SER A 20 -32.79 -46.71 -1.42
C SER A 20 -32.41 -48.18 -1.59
N VAL A 21 -31.76 -48.77 -0.58
CA VAL A 21 -31.79 -50.22 -0.32
C VAL A 21 -32.02 -50.43 1.18
N VAL A 22 -32.92 -51.36 1.48
CA VAL A 22 -33.54 -51.69 2.78
C VAL A 22 -32.84 -52.93 3.39
N VAL A 23 -33.06 -53.14 4.70
CA VAL A 23 -32.91 -54.38 5.50
C VAL A 23 -31.50 -54.52 6.13
N SER A 24 -31.28 -54.69 7.44
CA SER A 24 -32.10 -55.03 8.62
C SER A 24 -31.28 -54.75 9.89
N GLY A 25 -31.96 -54.58 11.03
CA GLY A 25 -31.39 -54.96 12.33
C GLY A 25 -31.40 -53.88 13.41
N TRP A 26 -32.39 -53.96 14.30
CA TRP A 26 -32.33 -53.70 15.76
C TRP A 26 -31.77 -52.32 16.20
N SER A 27 -32.50 -51.42 16.88
CA SER A 27 -33.43 -51.64 17.99
C SER A 27 -34.36 -50.43 18.13
N ILE A 28 -35.66 -50.69 18.25
CA ILE A 28 -36.64 -49.75 18.78
C ILE A 28 -36.54 -49.87 20.31
N SER A 29 -36.13 -48.80 20.99
CA SER A 29 -36.39 -48.66 22.42
C SER A 29 -37.32 -47.46 22.61
N LEU A 30 -38.59 -47.79 22.78
CA LEU A 30 -39.68 -46.87 23.06
C LEU A 30 -39.70 -46.64 24.59
N ALA A 31 -39.36 -45.44 25.02
CA ALA A 31 -39.68 -44.96 26.37
C ALA A 31 -40.40 -43.62 26.25
N LEU A 32 -41.73 -43.68 26.30
CA LEU A 32 -42.60 -42.53 26.53
C LEU A 32 -42.44 -42.09 27.99
N GLY A 33 -42.10 -40.82 28.20
CA GLY A 33 -42.10 -40.18 29.49
C GLY A 33 -42.28 -38.67 29.32
N ASP A 34 -43.53 -38.22 29.35
CA ASP A 34 -43.93 -36.81 29.43
C ASP A 34 -43.19 -36.07 30.55
N LYS A 35 -42.38 -35.04 30.23
CA LYS A 35 -42.22 -33.80 31.03
C LYS A 35 -41.80 -32.59 30.17
N LYS A 36 -42.64 -31.56 30.29
CA LYS A 36 -42.56 -30.16 29.82
C LYS A 36 -41.19 -29.47 30.08
N PRO A 37 -40.76 -28.48 29.27
CA PRO A 37 -39.41 -27.91 29.34
C PRO A 37 -39.26 -26.89 30.48
N SER A 38 -38.19 -27.00 31.26
CA SER A 38 -37.76 -25.98 32.21
C SER A 38 -36.26 -25.71 32.08
N LYS A 39 -35.94 -24.45 31.74
CA LYS A 39 -34.63 -23.80 31.83
C LYS A 39 -33.79 -24.32 32.99
N LEU A 40 -32.55 -24.72 32.71
CA LEU A 40 -31.44 -24.51 33.64
C LEU A 40 -30.27 -23.88 32.90
N ILE A 41 -29.94 -22.70 33.40
CA ILE A 41 -28.74 -21.93 33.11
C ILE A 41 -27.59 -22.64 33.81
N THR A 42 -26.61 -23.13 33.05
CA THR A 42 -25.24 -23.28 33.54
C THR A 42 -24.36 -22.40 32.68
N SER A 43 -24.33 -21.14 33.10
CA SER A 43 -23.26 -20.18 32.81
C SER A 43 -21.95 -20.70 33.41
N SER A 44 -20.84 -20.34 32.75
CA SER A 44 -19.45 -20.32 33.21
C SER A 44 -18.52 -21.47 32.80
N ALA A 45 -17.39 -21.06 32.19
CA ALA A 45 -16.26 -21.82 31.65
C ALA A 45 -16.56 -22.52 30.30
N ASP A 46 -16.24 -21.92 29.15
CA ASP A 46 -14.86 -21.66 28.74
C ASP A 46 -14.63 -20.25 28.19
N LYS A 47 -13.94 -19.43 28.98
CA LYS A 47 -13.23 -18.26 28.50
C LYS A 47 -11.96 -18.73 27.79
N ASN A 48 -12.08 -19.11 26.52
CA ASN A 48 -10.97 -19.09 25.57
C ASN A 48 -11.32 -18.14 24.42
N ILE A 49 -11.62 -16.89 24.77
CA ILE A 49 -11.32 -15.76 23.91
C ILE A 49 -9.79 -15.68 23.93
N ALA A 50 -9.18 -16.47 23.05
CA ALA A 50 -7.77 -16.36 22.72
C ALA A 50 -7.48 -14.87 22.50
N LYS A 51 -6.51 -14.36 23.26
CA LYS A 51 -5.90 -13.04 23.12
C LYS A 51 -5.97 -12.59 21.66
N LYS A 52 -6.87 -11.65 21.38
CA LYS A 52 -6.71 -10.75 20.23
C LYS A 52 -5.49 -9.91 20.59
N THR A 53 -4.30 -10.40 20.25
CA THR A 53 -3.08 -9.60 20.20
C THR A 53 -3.47 -8.34 19.45
N THR A 54 -3.52 -7.22 20.16
CA THR A 54 -3.83 -5.91 19.61
C THR A 54 -2.85 -5.67 18.46
N LEU A 55 -3.31 -5.89 17.22
CA LEU A 55 -2.57 -5.59 16.01
C LEU A 55 -2.18 -4.10 16.11
N LYS A 56 -0.90 -3.86 16.40
CA LYS A 56 -0.33 -2.52 16.38
C LYS A 56 -0.45 -2.07 14.93
N GLN A 57 -1.40 -1.17 14.68
CA GLN A 57 -1.68 -0.64 13.34
C GLN A 57 -0.37 -0.24 12.66
N SER A 58 -0.14 -0.74 11.45
CA SER A 58 1.16 -0.66 10.77
C SER A 58 1.52 0.76 10.32
N PHE A 59 0.51 1.59 10.02
CA PHE A 59 0.65 3.00 9.69
C PHE A 59 -0.67 3.77 9.93
N TYR A 60 -0.61 5.11 9.94
CA TYR A 60 -1.76 6.00 10.02
C TYR A 60 -1.84 6.93 8.78
N PRO A 61 -3.05 7.31 8.33
CA PRO A 61 -4.35 6.83 8.81
C PRO A 61 -4.53 5.32 8.57
N ALA A 62 -5.39 4.68 9.37
CA ALA A 62 -5.75 3.28 9.14
C ALA A 62 -6.38 3.14 7.77
N LEU A 63 -6.17 1.99 7.12
CA LEU A 63 -6.97 1.63 5.94
C LEU A 63 -8.44 1.57 6.34
N THR A 64 -9.32 2.01 5.45
CA THR A 64 -10.75 1.77 5.65
C THR A 64 -11.02 0.26 5.55
N ALA A 65 -12.11 -0.23 6.16
CA ALA A 65 -12.50 -1.63 6.03
C ALA A 65 -12.66 -2.08 4.56
N ARG A 66 -12.98 -1.14 3.67
CA ARG A 66 -13.11 -1.42 2.24
C ARG A 66 -11.74 -1.48 1.57
N GLU A 67 -10.83 -0.56 1.86
CA GLU A 67 -9.45 -0.63 1.40
C GLU A 67 -8.73 -1.91 1.87
N GLU A 68 -8.97 -2.35 3.11
CA GLU A 68 -8.45 -3.63 3.61
C GLU A 68 -8.94 -4.82 2.77
N ASN A 69 -10.21 -4.82 2.37
CA ASN A 69 -10.76 -5.85 1.48
C ASN A 69 -10.13 -5.79 0.08
N LEU A 70 -9.82 -4.59 -0.44
CA LEU A 70 -9.13 -4.44 -1.72
C LEU A 70 -7.71 -4.99 -1.67
N GLU A 71 -6.96 -4.66 -0.62
CA GLU A 71 -5.60 -5.19 -0.42
C GLU A 71 -5.62 -6.72 -0.27
N ALA A 72 -6.62 -7.27 0.42
CA ALA A 72 -6.80 -8.72 0.52
C ALA A 72 -7.13 -9.36 -0.84
N ALA A 73 -7.97 -8.73 -1.65
CA ALA A 73 -8.28 -9.19 -3.00
C ALA A 73 -7.06 -9.14 -3.93
N LEU A 74 -6.21 -8.11 -3.81
CA LEU A 74 -4.94 -8.00 -4.53
C LEU A 74 -3.98 -9.16 -4.22
N GLN A 75 -4.00 -9.69 -2.99
CA GLN A 75 -3.20 -10.87 -2.61
C GLN A 75 -3.83 -12.20 -3.05
N ALA A 76 -5.07 -12.23 -3.52
CA ALA A 76 -5.72 -13.46 -3.94
C ALA A 76 -5.07 -14.04 -5.21
N GLU A 77 -5.05 -15.37 -5.32
CA GLU A 77 -4.57 -16.05 -6.51
C GLU A 77 -5.52 -15.85 -7.70
N THR A 78 -4.96 -15.67 -8.88
CA THR A 78 -5.69 -15.48 -10.13
C THR A 78 -4.99 -16.17 -11.31
N GLU A 79 -5.77 -16.46 -12.35
CA GLU A 79 -5.27 -16.85 -13.67
C GLU A 79 -5.64 -15.75 -14.66
N ALA A 80 -4.71 -15.41 -15.57
CA ALA A 80 -4.89 -14.38 -16.59
C ALA A 80 -4.54 -15.00 -17.95
N ASN A 81 -5.55 -15.23 -18.78
CA ASN A 81 -5.35 -15.77 -20.12
C ASN A 81 -6.16 -14.93 -21.11
N PHE A 82 -5.52 -13.88 -21.62
CA PHE A 82 -6.14 -12.86 -22.45
C PHE A 82 -5.33 -12.75 -23.76
N PRO A 83 -5.65 -13.55 -24.79
CA PRO A 83 -5.00 -13.42 -26.08
C PRO A 83 -5.68 -12.33 -26.91
N GLU A 84 -5.04 -11.16 -27.00
CA GLU A 84 -5.50 -10.01 -27.80
C GLU A 84 -6.88 -9.48 -27.36
N ILE A 85 -7.09 -9.38 -26.04
CA ILE A 85 -8.35 -8.89 -25.45
C ILE A 85 -8.19 -7.43 -25.03
N PRO A 86 -9.18 -6.56 -25.29
CA PRO A 86 -9.16 -5.16 -24.85
C PRO A 86 -8.94 -4.97 -23.35
N LEU A 87 -8.18 -3.93 -22.97
CA LEU A 87 -7.88 -3.59 -21.57
C LEU A 87 -9.15 -3.39 -20.72
N ASP A 88 -10.18 -2.73 -21.24
CA ASP A 88 -11.44 -2.50 -20.54
C ASP A 88 -12.21 -3.80 -20.21
N GLU A 89 -12.25 -4.74 -21.15
CA GLU A 89 -12.83 -6.07 -20.93
C GLU A 89 -12.03 -6.86 -19.89
N VAL A 90 -10.70 -6.81 -19.96
CA VAL A 90 -9.81 -7.47 -18.98
C VAL A 90 -10.03 -6.90 -17.57
N MET A 91 -10.11 -5.58 -17.42
CA MET A 91 -10.35 -4.95 -16.12
C MET A 91 -11.76 -5.24 -15.58
N THR A 92 -12.76 -5.30 -16.46
CA THR A 92 -14.12 -5.72 -16.08
C THR A 92 -14.14 -7.16 -15.59
N TYR A 93 -13.46 -8.08 -16.29
CA TYR A 93 -13.33 -9.46 -15.86
C TYR A 93 -12.71 -9.58 -14.46
N PHE A 94 -11.61 -8.85 -14.18
CA PHE A 94 -10.99 -8.86 -12.86
C PHE A 94 -11.88 -8.26 -11.78
N SER A 95 -12.63 -7.20 -12.11
CA SER A 95 -13.59 -6.59 -11.19
C SER A 95 -14.67 -7.60 -10.76
N GLU A 96 -15.20 -8.38 -11.71
CA GLU A 96 -16.21 -9.41 -11.46
C GLU A 96 -15.64 -10.63 -10.71
N LEU A 97 -14.45 -11.09 -11.11
CA LEU A 97 -13.79 -12.26 -10.52
C LEU A 97 -13.47 -12.06 -9.03
N HIS A 98 -12.89 -10.91 -8.68
CA HIS A 98 -12.46 -10.60 -7.32
C HIS A 98 -13.51 -9.82 -6.52
N ASN A 99 -14.65 -9.50 -7.14
CA ASN A 99 -15.75 -8.71 -6.54
C ASN A 99 -15.25 -7.38 -5.94
N VAL A 100 -14.36 -6.69 -6.66
CA VAL A 100 -13.78 -5.40 -6.27
C VAL A 100 -13.95 -4.39 -7.41
N PRO A 101 -14.19 -3.10 -7.10
CA PRO A 101 -14.33 -2.08 -8.13
C PRO A 101 -12.96 -1.72 -8.74
N VAL A 102 -12.78 -2.07 -10.02
CA VAL A 102 -11.61 -1.68 -10.84
C VAL A 102 -12.06 -0.62 -11.84
N VAL A 103 -11.39 0.53 -11.87
CA VAL A 103 -11.77 1.67 -12.70
C VAL A 103 -10.58 2.21 -13.48
N ILE A 104 -10.74 2.31 -14.80
CA ILE A 104 -9.72 2.90 -15.68
C ILE A 104 -9.88 4.42 -15.72
N GLN A 105 -8.79 5.14 -15.44
CA GLN A 105 -8.73 6.59 -15.60
C GLN A 105 -8.45 6.95 -17.06
N ALA A 106 -9.50 7.02 -17.88
CA ALA A 106 -9.38 7.29 -19.33
C ALA A 106 -8.62 8.59 -19.65
N GLN A 107 -8.70 9.60 -18.78
CA GLN A 107 -7.94 10.84 -18.93
C GLN A 107 -6.42 10.62 -18.84
N ASP A 108 -5.98 9.76 -17.93
CA ASP A 108 -4.56 9.48 -17.70
C ASP A 108 -3.98 8.59 -18.81
N LEU A 109 -4.78 7.67 -19.36
CA LEU A 109 -4.44 6.87 -20.54
C LEU A 109 -4.32 7.74 -21.79
N GLY A 110 -5.27 8.67 -21.99
CA GLY A 110 -5.25 9.58 -23.14
C GLY A 110 -4.01 10.49 -23.15
N ALA A 111 -3.47 10.85 -21.98
CA ALA A 111 -2.26 11.66 -21.86
C ALA A 111 -1.00 10.98 -22.40
N ILE A 112 -0.98 9.64 -22.43
CA ILE A 112 0.10 8.82 -23.00
C ILE A 112 -0.27 8.25 -24.39
N GLY A 113 -1.40 8.69 -24.96
CA GLY A 113 -1.87 8.27 -26.28
C GLY A 113 -2.50 6.87 -26.33
N LEU A 114 -2.83 6.29 -25.16
CA LEU A 114 -3.51 5.00 -25.08
C LEU A 114 -5.02 5.17 -24.98
N THR A 115 -5.73 4.12 -25.39
CA THR A 115 -7.18 4.01 -25.22
C THR A 115 -7.52 2.79 -24.36
N PRO A 116 -8.70 2.74 -23.70
CA PRO A 116 -9.13 1.56 -22.97
C PRO A 116 -9.35 0.32 -23.86
N GLU A 117 -9.41 0.49 -25.18
CA GLU A 117 -9.59 -0.58 -26.15
C GLU A 117 -8.26 -1.24 -26.58
N GLU A 118 -7.13 -0.83 -25.98
CA GLU A 118 -5.81 -1.37 -26.31
C GLU A 118 -5.79 -2.90 -26.08
N PRO A 119 -5.39 -3.69 -27.10
CA PRO A 119 -5.36 -5.14 -26.98
C PRO A 119 -4.19 -5.58 -26.09
N ILE A 120 -4.48 -6.51 -25.19
CA ILE A 120 -3.50 -7.11 -24.28
C ILE A 120 -3.30 -8.56 -24.69
N ASP A 121 -2.03 -8.98 -24.80
CA ASP A 121 -1.65 -10.38 -24.95
C ASP A 121 -0.90 -10.82 -23.69
N THR A 122 -1.55 -11.60 -22.83
CA THR A 122 -0.94 -12.08 -21.59
C THR A 122 -1.46 -13.45 -21.21
N ARG A 123 -0.53 -14.33 -20.80
CA ARG A 123 -0.80 -15.71 -20.37
C ARG A 123 -0.02 -16.01 -19.09
N LEU A 124 -0.69 -15.89 -17.95
CA LEU A 124 -0.15 -16.09 -16.62
C LEU A 124 -1.03 -17.07 -15.85
N LYS A 125 -0.40 -17.96 -15.07
CA LYS A 125 -1.07 -18.95 -14.23
C LYS A 125 -0.46 -18.94 -12.84
N ASN A 126 -1.27 -19.23 -11.82
CA ASN A 126 -0.84 -19.33 -10.42
C ASN A 126 -0.09 -18.08 -9.94
N ILE A 127 -0.66 -16.90 -10.19
CA ILE A 127 -0.07 -15.61 -9.83
C ILE A 127 -1.07 -14.84 -8.97
N THR A 128 -0.60 -13.93 -8.11
CA THR A 128 -1.50 -13.05 -7.34
C THR A 128 -2.15 -12.02 -8.25
N PHE A 129 -3.33 -11.53 -7.87
CA PHE A 129 -4.05 -10.51 -8.63
C PHE A 129 -3.22 -9.23 -8.79
N GLU A 130 -2.54 -8.80 -7.74
CA GLU A 130 -1.55 -7.73 -7.77
C GLU A 130 -0.51 -7.93 -8.88
N ASN A 131 0.21 -9.06 -8.84
CA ASN A 131 1.29 -9.29 -9.79
C ASN A 131 0.74 -9.45 -11.21
N ALA A 132 -0.46 -10.02 -11.38
CA ALA A 132 -1.13 -10.05 -12.68
C ALA A 132 -1.41 -8.64 -13.22
N LEU A 133 -1.91 -7.72 -12.38
CA LEU A 133 -2.11 -6.32 -12.78
C LEU A 133 -0.79 -5.67 -13.17
N GLU A 134 0.26 -5.82 -12.36
CA GLU A 134 1.57 -5.24 -12.68
C GLU A 134 2.11 -5.74 -14.02
N GLN A 135 2.10 -7.07 -14.26
CA GLN A 135 2.59 -7.65 -15.51
C GLN A 135 1.78 -7.23 -16.74
N ILE A 136 0.48 -7.04 -16.58
CA ILE A 136 -0.42 -6.60 -17.66
C ILE A 136 -0.24 -5.11 -17.98
N LEU A 137 -0.01 -4.28 -16.96
CA LEU A 137 0.00 -2.83 -17.08
C LEU A 137 1.39 -2.24 -17.38
N ASP A 138 2.46 -2.89 -16.91
CA ASP A 138 3.85 -2.43 -17.07
C ASP A 138 4.25 -2.21 -18.55
N PRO A 139 3.93 -3.11 -19.51
CA PRO A 139 4.24 -2.89 -20.93
C PRO A 139 3.54 -1.67 -21.54
N LEU A 140 2.41 -1.24 -20.95
CA LEU A 140 1.62 -0.10 -21.39
C LEU A 140 2.02 1.21 -20.68
N ASN A 141 3.06 1.18 -19.82
CA ASN A 141 3.43 2.29 -18.92
C ASN A 141 2.25 2.71 -18.01
N LEU A 142 1.40 1.75 -17.66
CA LEU A 142 0.29 1.91 -16.74
C LEU A 142 0.62 1.26 -15.41
N THR A 143 -0.10 1.64 -14.37
CA THR A 143 -0.02 1.01 -13.07
C THR A 143 -1.36 1.11 -12.34
N TYR A 144 -1.49 0.39 -11.23
CA TYR A 144 -2.66 0.46 -10.37
C TYR A 144 -2.37 1.26 -9.11
N VAL A 145 -3.39 1.92 -8.56
CA VAL A 145 -3.32 2.61 -7.26
C VAL A 145 -4.63 2.35 -6.52
N VAL A 146 -4.54 1.99 -5.23
CA VAL A 146 -5.72 1.94 -4.37
C VAL A 146 -5.98 3.33 -3.79
N ASP A 147 -7.12 3.90 -4.14
CA ASP A 147 -7.57 5.21 -3.66
C ASP A 147 -9.08 5.30 -3.55
N ARG A 148 -9.57 5.92 -2.46
CA ARG A 148 -11.01 6.16 -2.22
C ARG A 148 -11.86 4.90 -2.43
N ASP A 149 -11.40 3.78 -1.87
CA ASP A 149 -12.06 2.47 -1.97
C ASP A 149 -12.22 1.91 -3.40
N LEU A 150 -11.34 2.32 -4.33
CA LEU A 150 -11.30 1.84 -5.71
C LEU A 150 -9.88 1.37 -6.08
N ILE A 151 -9.78 0.37 -6.95
CA ILE A 151 -8.54 0.07 -7.67
C ILE A 151 -8.56 0.91 -8.95
N LEU A 152 -7.72 1.94 -9.00
CA LEU A 152 -7.62 2.85 -10.13
C LEU A 152 -6.48 2.41 -11.05
N ILE A 153 -6.78 2.23 -12.34
CA ILE A 153 -5.76 2.04 -13.38
C ILE A 153 -5.41 3.41 -13.95
N THR A 154 -4.14 3.79 -13.86
CA THR A 154 -3.62 5.13 -14.21
C THR A 154 -2.28 5.00 -14.91
N SER A 155 -1.81 6.07 -15.56
CA SER A 155 -0.44 6.13 -16.07
C SER A 155 0.59 6.14 -14.93
N GLN A 156 1.76 5.55 -15.18
CA GLN A 156 2.86 5.54 -14.23
C GLN A 156 3.30 6.95 -13.83
N ALA A 157 3.38 7.87 -14.80
CA ALA A 157 3.71 9.27 -14.55
C ALA A 157 2.74 9.95 -13.57
N LYS A 158 1.44 9.64 -13.67
CA LYS A 158 0.42 10.18 -12.75
C LYS A 158 0.50 9.54 -11.37
N ALA A 159 0.74 8.23 -11.30
CA ALA A 159 0.94 7.52 -10.04
C ALA A 159 2.17 8.04 -9.29
N ASP A 160 3.27 8.30 -10.01
CA ASP A 160 4.52 8.83 -9.46
C ASP A 160 4.38 10.27 -8.97
N ALA A 161 3.47 11.05 -9.56
CA ALA A 161 3.13 12.39 -9.10
C ALA A 161 2.13 12.40 -7.93
N THR A 162 1.55 11.25 -7.56
CA THR A 162 0.53 11.15 -6.52
C THR A 162 1.13 10.66 -5.22
N PHE A 163 1.44 11.60 -4.33
CA PHE A 163 1.96 11.29 -3.00
C PHE A 163 0.85 11.18 -1.96
N LYS A 164 1.01 10.22 -1.05
CA LYS A 164 0.22 10.13 0.18
C LYS A 164 1.16 10.37 1.36
N THR A 165 0.66 10.97 2.44
CA THR A 165 1.43 11.11 3.68
C THR A 165 0.94 10.07 4.67
N ARG A 166 1.84 9.24 5.19
CA ARG A 166 1.54 8.21 6.20
C ARG A 166 2.50 8.31 7.38
N VAL A 167 1.97 8.00 8.56
CA VAL A 167 2.74 7.94 9.82
C VAL A 167 2.99 6.49 10.18
N TYR A 168 4.25 6.11 10.32
CA TYR A 168 4.68 4.75 10.63
C TYR A 168 5.19 4.67 12.07
N PRO A 169 4.48 3.99 12.98
CA PRO A 169 4.98 3.76 14.33
C PRO A 169 6.16 2.78 14.31
N VAL A 170 7.35 3.27 14.65
CA VAL A 170 8.61 2.50 14.64
C VAL A 170 9.27 2.41 16.01
N GLY A 171 8.58 2.79 17.09
CA GLY A 171 9.12 2.75 18.47
C GLY A 171 9.49 1.36 19.00
N ASP A 172 9.09 0.30 18.30
CA ASP A 172 9.54 -1.08 18.54
C ASP A 172 10.85 -1.42 17.82
N LEU A 173 11.23 -0.65 16.80
CA LEU A 173 12.47 -0.77 16.04
C LEU A 173 13.53 0.21 16.54
N CYS A 174 13.16 1.48 16.72
CA CYS A 174 14.05 2.59 17.09
C CYS A 174 13.82 3.07 18.54
N GLN A 175 14.90 3.27 19.30
CA GLN A 175 14.87 3.82 20.66
C GLN A 175 15.66 5.12 20.78
N THR A 176 16.80 5.20 20.11
CA THR A 176 17.68 6.39 20.09
C THR A 176 17.52 7.16 18.80
N ASP A 177 17.96 8.44 18.78
CA ASP A 177 17.96 9.24 17.56
C ASP A 177 18.83 8.63 16.44
N ASP A 178 19.93 7.96 16.82
CA ASP A 178 20.80 7.24 15.88
C ASP A 178 20.07 6.07 15.20
N ASP A 179 19.19 5.35 15.93
CA ASP A 179 18.38 4.28 15.34
C ASP A 179 17.42 4.82 14.26
N TYR A 180 16.84 6.01 14.49
CA TYR A 180 15.97 6.64 13.49
C TYR A 180 16.77 7.02 12.25
N GLN A 181 17.97 7.60 12.42
CA GLN A 181 18.82 7.96 11.27
C GLN A 181 19.27 6.72 10.49
N ALA A 182 19.64 5.64 11.19
CA ALA A 182 20.00 4.37 10.57
C ALA A 182 18.83 3.79 9.76
N LEU A 183 17.61 3.83 10.31
CA LEU A 183 16.41 3.34 9.63
C LEU A 183 16.05 4.20 8.42
N ILE A 184 16.13 5.54 8.53
CA ILE A 184 15.92 6.46 7.40
C ILE A 184 16.92 6.17 6.29
N ALA A 185 18.20 6.05 6.63
CA ALA A 185 19.25 5.74 5.66
C ALA A 185 19.03 4.37 5.00
N ALA A 186 18.56 3.37 5.74
CA ALA A 186 18.24 2.05 5.19
C ALA A 186 17.06 2.13 4.19
N ILE A 187 15.98 2.84 4.53
CA ILE A 187 14.83 3.04 3.65
C ILE A 187 15.24 3.78 2.36
N GLN A 188 16.07 4.82 2.47
CA GLN A 188 16.56 5.56 1.31
C GLN A 188 17.50 4.72 0.43
N LYS A 189 18.37 3.89 1.04
CA LYS A 189 19.28 3.00 0.31
C LYS A 189 18.60 1.79 -0.33
N ALA A 190 17.44 1.39 0.18
CA ALA A 190 16.64 0.30 -0.40
C ALA A 190 16.02 0.63 -1.77
N ASN A 191 16.22 1.87 -2.27
CA ASN A 191 15.76 2.33 -3.58
C ASN A 191 14.25 2.15 -3.79
N LEU A 192 13.46 2.31 -2.72
CA LEU A 192 12.01 2.13 -2.75
C LEU A 192 11.27 3.30 -3.42
N GLY A 193 11.97 4.35 -3.84
CA GLY A 193 11.41 5.55 -4.46
C GLY A 193 12.44 6.66 -4.59
N ILE A 194 12.03 7.79 -5.18
CA ILE A 194 12.86 8.99 -5.31
C ILE A 194 12.71 9.82 -4.04
N TRP A 195 13.83 10.01 -3.35
CA TRP A 195 13.88 10.73 -2.08
C TRP A 195 14.53 12.10 -2.26
N GLU A 196 14.02 13.09 -1.54
CA GLU A 196 14.76 14.35 -1.37
C GLU A 196 16.11 14.03 -0.72
N ARG A 197 17.21 14.43 -1.37
CA ARG A 197 18.53 14.31 -0.75
C ARG A 197 18.54 15.25 0.43
N THR A 198 18.42 14.72 1.65
CA THR A 198 18.69 15.43 2.90
C THR A 198 20.20 15.72 3.03
N GLY A 199 20.79 16.34 2.02
CA GLY A 199 22.06 17.02 2.13
C GLY A 199 21.76 18.45 2.57
N LYS A 200 22.49 18.95 3.55
CA LYS A 200 22.47 20.37 3.92
C LYS A 200 22.83 21.23 2.70
N SER A 201 21.87 21.60 1.88
CA SER A 201 22.01 22.68 0.92
C SER A 201 21.71 23.99 1.65
N SER A 202 22.57 24.34 2.61
CA SER A 202 22.77 25.75 2.91
C SER A 202 23.49 26.35 1.71
N GLN A 203 22.76 26.62 0.62
CA GLN A 203 23.09 27.81 -0.15
C GLN A 203 22.70 28.97 0.74
N ALA A 204 23.67 29.41 1.53
CA ALA A 204 23.65 30.73 2.12
C ALA A 204 23.33 31.71 0.99
N ILE A 205 22.11 32.22 0.98
CA ILE A 205 21.80 33.43 0.23
C ILE A 205 22.58 34.51 0.96
N ASN A 206 23.78 34.81 0.48
CA ASN A 206 24.48 36.04 0.85
C ASN A 206 23.66 37.21 0.30
N SER A 207 22.54 37.53 0.94
CA SER A 207 21.90 38.82 0.79
C SER A 207 22.66 39.80 1.66
N ALA A 208 23.80 40.27 1.14
CA ALA A 208 24.38 41.52 1.55
C ALA A 208 23.44 42.64 1.10
N GLN A 209 22.55 43.12 1.98
CA GLN A 209 22.02 44.47 1.93
C GLN A 209 21.36 44.86 3.27
N ASN A 210 22.19 45.46 4.12
CA ASN A 210 21.92 46.67 4.89
C ASN A 210 20.44 47.10 5.01
N LYS A 211 19.84 46.98 6.21
CA LYS A 211 19.06 48.07 6.82
C LYS A 211 18.78 47.86 8.32
N LYS A 212 18.82 48.99 8.98
CA LYS A 212 18.76 49.31 10.42
C LYS A 212 17.31 49.35 10.91
N GLY A 213 17.00 48.77 12.08
CA GLY A 213 15.69 48.93 12.75
C GLY A 213 15.54 48.04 14.00
N THR A 214 15.22 48.68 15.13
CA THR A 214 15.13 48.19 16.54
C THR A 214 13.89 47.31 16.83
N PRO A 215 13.80 46.67 18.02
CA PRO A 215 12.98 45.48 18.28
C PRO A 215 11.62 45.77 18.91
N ASN A 216 10.58 44.99 18.60
CA ASN A 216 9.54 44.61 19.56
C ASN A 216 8.69 43.41 19.09
N SER A 217 8.24 42.61 20.08
CA SER A 217 7.14 41.62 20.15
C SER A 217 6.81 40.79 18.89
N GLU A 218 6.78 39.46 18.93
CA GLU A 218 5.79 38.66 19.64
C GLU A 218 6.32 37.21 19.65
N LYS A 219 6.29 36.54 20.81
CA LYS A 219 6.59 35.11 20.90
C LYS A 219 5.34 34.34 20.45
N ASP A 220 5.32 33.91 19.19
CA ASP A 220 4.51 32.77 18.78
C ASP A 220 5.41 31.56 18.56
N ASN A 221 5.33 30.65 19.52
CA ASN A 221 5.96 29.34 19.50
C ASN A 221 5.25 28.46 18.45
N GLY A 222 5.74 28.49 17.22
CA GLY A 222 5.44 27.47 16.23
C GLY A 222 6.03 26.12 16.65
N PHE A 223 5.20 25.09 16.71
CA PHE A 223 5.46 23.70 17.15
C PHE A 223 6.57 22.95 16.37
N PHE A 224 7.30 23.62 15.47
CA PHE A 224 8.39 23.08 14.66
C PHE A 224 9.56 24.07 14.62
N ASN A 225 10.36 24.13 15.68
CA ASN A 225 11.62 24.88 15.65
C ASN A 225 12.79 23.88 15.71
N ILE A 226 13.37 23.57 14.54
CA ILE A 226 14.58 22.75 14.43
C ILE A 226 15.77 23.69 14.67
N GLN A 227 15.95 24.14 15.92
CA GLN A 227 17.13 24.90 16.32
C GLN A 227 18.12 24.00 17.05
N GLY A 228 19.26 23.78 16.40
CA GLY A 228 20.54 23.50 17.05
C GLY A 228 20.78 22.06 17.48
N SER A 229 21.20 21.21 16.54
CA SER A 229 22.14 20.14 16.86
C SER A 229 23.43 20.34 16.07
N VAL A 230 24.49 20.58 16.84
CA VAL A 230 25.90 20.70 16.44
C VAL A 230 26.27 19.50 15.56
N ILE A 231 26.83 19.74 14.38
CA ILE A 231 27.44 18.67 13.60
C ILE A 231 28.93 18.95 13.50
N VAL A 232 29.68 18.05 14.13
CA VAL A 232 31.14 17.96 14.09
C VAL A 232 31.58 17.77 12.65
N GLU A 233 32.51 18.62 12.23
CA GLU A 233 33.18 18.59 10.94
C GLU A 233 34.29 17.55 10.96
N VAL A 234 34.21 16.56 10.06
CA VAL A 234 35.37 15.79 9.62
C VAL A 234 35.41 15.87 8.10
N ALA A 235 36.31 16.71 7.61
CA ALA A 235 36.57 16.92 6.19
C ALA A 235 37.26 15.71 5.56
N SER A 236 36.96 15.43 4.29
CA SER A 236 37.96 15.04 3.28
C SER A 236 37.45 15.31 1.86
N PRO A 237 38.33 15.74 0.92
CA PRO A 237 37.92 16.35 -0.33
C PRO A 237 37.98 15.38 -1.51
N LEU A 238 36.98 15.40 -2.40
CA LEU A 238 37.17 14.94 -3.78
C LEU A 238 36.48 15.92 -4.75
N GLN A 239 37.30 16.58 -5.55
CA GLN A 239 36.92 17.43 -6.68
C GLN A 239 36.42 16.57 -7.86
N GLY A 240 35.34 17.00 -8.50
CA GLY A 240 34.81 16.36 -9.70
C GLY A 240 33.81 17.25 -10.44
N ASP A 241 34.37 18.04 -11.35
CA ASP A 241 33.83 18.57 -12.61
C ASP A 241 32.35 19.06 -12.69
N THR A 242 32.20 20.38 -12.82
CA THR A 242 30.92 21.07 -13.08
C THR A 242 30.73 21.29 -14.59
N SER A 243 29.96 20.40 -15.23
CA SER A 243 29.33 20.73 -16.52
C SER A 243 28.10 21.60 -16.28
N GLY A 244 28.25 22.89 -16.56
CA GLY A 244 27.23 23.91 -16.38
C GLY A 244 26.07 23.77 -17.36
N LYS A 245 24.91 23.32 -16.84
CA LYS A 245 23.62 23.50 -17.50
C LYS A 245 22.87 24.63 -16.79
N LYS A 246 22.94 25.83 -17.39
CA LYS A 246 22.15 27.01 -16.96
C LYS A 246 20.67 26.65 -17.02
N HIS A 247 20.04 26.46 -15.86
CA HIS A 247 18.58 26.36 -15.75
C HIS A 247 18.00 27.78 -15.62
N ASN A 248 17.01 28.07 -16.45
CA ASN A 248 16.26 29.31 -16.49
C ASN A 248 15.42 29.46 -15.19
N PRO A 249 15.46 30.60 -14.46
CA PRO A 249 14.68 30.77 -13.24
C PRO A 249 13.24 31.13 -13.62
N GLY A 250 12.45 30.12 -13.99
CA GLY A 250 11.07 30.35 -14.46
C GLY A 250 10.14 29.15 -14.42
N SER A 251 10.64 27.92 -14.28
CA SER A 251 9.79 26.76 -14.02
C SER A 251 9.88 26.38 -12.55
N THR A 252 9.00 26.93 -11.72
CA THR A 252 8.70 26.36 -10.40
C THR A 252 7.85 25.12 -10.63
N HIS A 253 8.42 24.07 -11.22
CA HIS A 253 7.91 22.74 -10.97
C HIS A 253 8.40 22.42 -9.55
N PRO A 254 7.51 22.26 -8.56
CA PRO A 254 7.95 21.69 -7.30
C PRO A 254 8.62 20.37 -7.66
N ASN A 255 9.89 20.20 -7.27
CA ASN A 255 10.54 18.91 -7.39
C ASN A 255 9.71 17.95 -6.54
N TYR A 256 8.88 17.15 -7.21
CA TYR A 256 8.02 16.14 -6.61
C TYR A 256 8.90 14.98 -6.15
N THR A 257 9.61 15.18 -5.05
CA THR A 257 10.47 14.18 -4.42
C THR A 257 9.86 13.79 -3.09
N GLY A 258 9.78 12.50 -2.79
CA GLY A 258 9.22 12.06 -1.53
C GLY A 258 10.09 12.45 -0.34
N THR A 259 9.43 12.62 0.80
CA THR A 259 10.06 13.09 2.05
C THR A 259 9.91 12.05 3.15
N ILE A 260 10.88 12.04 4.06
CA ILE A 260 10.90 11.19 5.24
C ILE A 260 11.41 12.01 6.42
N SER A 261 10.71 11.94 7.55
CA SER A 261 11.05 12.70 8.75
C SER A 261 10.80 11.86 9.99
N ALA A 262 11.79 11.81 10.88
CA ALA A 262 11.62 11.19 12.20
C ALA A 262 10.88 12.15 13.14
N VAL A 263 9.95 11.60 13.91
CA VAL A 263 9.31 12.28 15.03
C VAL A 263 9.56 11.42 16.28
N PRO A 264 10.74 11.54 16.92
CA PRO A 264 11.13 10.69 18.04
C PRO A 264 10.14 10.73 19.21
N HIS A 265 9.50 11.89 19.45
CA HIS A 265 8.53 12.06 20.53
C HIS A 265 7.29 11.16 20.38
N SER A 266 6.81 10.95 19.15
CA SER A 266 5.70 10.04 18.85
C SER A 266 6.19 8.64 18.46
N LYS A 267 7.49 8.39 18.56
CA LYS A 267 8.17 7.16 18.14
C LYS A 267 7.79 6.70 16.74
N SER A 268 7.69 7.66 15.81
CA SER A 268 7.12 7.43 14.48
C SER A 268 7.94 8.10 13.37
N LEU A 269 7.83 7.57 12.17
CA LEU A 269 8.30 8.22 10.94
C LEU A 269 7.11 8.81 10.20
N VAL A 270 7.23 10.03 9.70
CA VAL A 270 6.28 10.63 8.77
C VAL A 270 6.90 10.55 7.38
N ILE A 271 6.20 9.90 6.46
CA ILE A 271 6.69 9.66 5.09
C ILE A 271 5.63 10.14 4.10
N SER A 272 6.06 10.95 3.14
CA SER A 272 5.24 11.35 1.98
C SER A 272 5.82 10.73 0.73
N GLN A 273 5.15 9.73 0.16
CA GLN A 273 5.65 9.00 -1.00
C GLN A 273 4.51 8.39 -1.84
N THR A 274 4.83 7.76 -2.97
CA THR A 274 3.84 7.12 -3.86
C THR A 274 3.19 5.90 -3.19
N TYR A 275 2.06 5.45 -3.75
CA TYR A 275 1.32 4.28 -3.25
C TYR A 275 2.18 3.02 -3.18
N HIS A 276 2.90 2.70 -4.25
CA HIS A 276 3.77 1.52 -4.33
C HIS A 276 4.92 1.57 -3.34
N THR A 277 5.57 2.72 -3.18
CA THR A 277 6.62 2.86 -2.16
C THR A 277 6.07 2.68 -0.76
N HIS A 278 4.87 3.19 -0.46
CA HIS A 278 4.25 2.96 0.84
C HIS A 278 4.03 1.48 1.13
N LYS A 279 3.61 0.70 0.11
CA LYS A 279 3.46 -0.75 0.22
C LYS A 279 4.79 -1.43 0.50
N ALA A 280 5.84 -1.07 -0.25
CA ALA A 280 7.18 -1.60 -0.05
C ALA A 280 7.76 -1.24 1.33
N ILE A 281 7.48 -0.05 1.85
CA ILE A 281 7.89 0.35 3.21
C ILE A 281 7.17 -0.49 4.27
N VAL A 282 5.86 -0.75 4.11
CA VAL A 282 5.11 -1.62 5.04
C VAL A 282 5.73 -3.02 5.05
N GLU A 283 6.03 -3.57 3.88
CA GLU A 283 6.64 -4.88 3.76
C GLU A 283 8.03 -4.92 4.42
N LEU A 284 8.90 -3.96 4.11
CA LEU A 284 10.23 -3.85 4.73
C LEU A 284 10.14 -3.76 6.26
N LEU A 285 9.29 -2.88 6.80
CA LEU A 285 9.12 -2.75 8.25
C LEU A 285 8.57 -4.03 8.88
N THR A 286 7.71 -4.75 8.17
CA THR A 286 7.16 -6.05 8.63
C THR A 286 8.27 -7.11 8.67
N GLN A 287 9.11 -7.17 7.63
CA GLN A 287 10.27 -8.07 7.57
C GLN A 287 11.29 -7.76 8.68
N LEU A 288 11.58 -6.49 8.95
CA LEU A 288 12.47 -6.08 10.04
C LEU A 288 11.92 -6.45 11.42
N ARG A 289 10.60 -6.34 11.63
CA ARG A 289 9.96 -6.79 12.88
C ARG A 289 10.04 -8.30 13.04
N LYS A 290 9.80 -9.05 11.97
CA LYS A 290 9.89 -10.51 11.96
C LYS A 290 11.31 -10.98 12.26
N SER A 291 12.31 -10.43 11.57
CA SER A 291 13.71 -10.79 11.80
C SER A 291 14.18 -10.49 13.22
N ARG A 292 13.74 -9.37 13.81
CA ARG A 292 14.02 -9.04 15.21
C ARG A 292 13.33 -9.99 16.20
N ALA A 293 12.13 -10.46 15.89
CA ALA A 293 11.43 -11.43 16.73
C ALA A 293 12.15 -12.79 16.72
N ASP A 294 12.59 -13.24 15.55
CA ASP A 294 13.33 -14.50 15.40
C ASP A 294 14.67 -14.47 16.17
N GLN A 295 15.37 -13.34 16.17
CA GLN A 295 16.61 -13.16 16.95
C GLN A 295 16.40 -13.17 18.48
N ARG A 296 15.20 -12.89 18.97
CA ARG A 296 14.88 -12.91 20.41
C ARG A 296 14.40 -14.28 20.89
N GLY A 297 14.00 -15.16 19.96
CA GLY A 297 13.51 -16.51 20.26
C GLY A 297 14.61 -17.56 20.36
N ASN A 298 15.88 -17.18 20.19
CA ASN A 298 17.06 -18.03 20.27
C ASN A 298 18.00 -17.52 21.38
#